data_AF-A0A962TRL6-F1
#
_entry.id   AF-A0A962TRL6-F1
#
_cell.length_a   1.000
_cell.length_b   1.000
_cell.length_c   1.000
_cell.angle_alpha   90.00
_cell.angle_beta   90.00
_cell.angle_gamma   90.00
#
_symmetry.space_group_name_H-M   'P 1'
#
loop_
_entity.id
_entity.type
_entity.pdbx_description
1 polymer ?
#
loop_
_entity_poly.entity_id
_entity_poly.type
_entity_poly.pdbx_seq_one_letter_code
_entity_poly.pdbx_strand_id
1 'polypeptide(L)'
;MKFYVYSNSADSNLYSLTDNDQGENLPPDTPKQGATWTYFKSFESGLEARIGISLEDETEAETAIKNQGYYLHPRERLLKAAP
;
A
#
# COMPACT_ATOMS: atom_id res chain seq x y z
N MET A 1 -6.50 4.47 12.87
CA MET A 1 -5.12 4.03 12.57
C MET A 1 -4.57 4.89 11.44
N LYS A 2 -3.28 5.20 11.40
CA LYS A 2 -2.71 5.92 10.24
C LYS A 2 -2.01 4.91 9.35
N PHE A 3 -2.29 4.97 8.05
CA PHE A 3 -1.64 4.13 7.06
C PHE A 3 -0.58 4.92 6.33
N TYR A 4 0.62 4.37 6.27
CA TYR A 4 1.72 4.86 5.47
C TYR A 4 1.83 3.99 4.22
N VAL A 5 1.75 4.63 3.07
CA VAL A 5 1.76 3.99 1.75
C VAL A 5 3.11 4.18 1.13
N TYR A 6 3.69 3.07 0.71
CA TYR A 6 4.94 3.01 -0.02
C TYR A 6 4.67 2.46 -1.41
N SER A 7 5.16 3.14 -2.43
CA SER A 7 5.15 2.64 -3.80
C SER A 7 6.43 1.86 -4.07
N ASN A 8 6.30 0.75 -4.79
CA ASN A 8 7.44 -0.01 -5.24
C ASN A 8 8.07 0.67 -6.48
N SER A 9 9.39 0.93 -6.46
CA SER A 9 10.07 1.57 -7.61
C SER A 9 10.15 0.67 -8.84
N ALA A 10 10.09 -0.66 -8.67
CA ALA A 10 10.11 -1.61 -9.79
C ALA A 10 8.69 -1.91 -10.31
N ASP A 11 7.66 -1.68 -9.49
CA ASP A 11 6.26 -1.83 -9.86
C ASP A 11 5.41 -0.67 -9.33
N SER A 12 5.21 0.36 -10.18
CA SER A 12 4.38 1.52 -9.83
C SER A 12 2.89 1.20 -9.65
N ASN A 13 2.47 -0.06 -9.86
CA ASN A 13 1.13 -0.53 -9.59
C ASN A 13 1.05 -1.36 -8.29
N LEU A 14 2.12 -1.39 -7.48
CA LEU A 14 2.10 -2.08 -6.19
C LEU A 14 2.34 -1.08 -5.07
N TYR A 15 1.40 -1.04 -4.13
CA TYR A 15 1.52 -0.29 -2.89
C TYR A 15 1.68 -1.23 -1.72
N SER A 16 2.54 -0.86 -0.78
CA SER A 16 2.61 -1.46 0.54
C SER A 16 2.08 -0.47 1.57
N LEU A 17 1.12 -0.89 2.36
CA LEU A 17 0.58 -0.16 3.50
C LEU A 17 1.18 -0.71 4.78
N THR A 18 1.51 0.18 5.70
CA THR A 18 1.97 -0.17 7.07
C THR A 18 1.46 0.87 8.06
N ASP A 19 1.44 0.54 9.35
CA ASP A 19 1.12 1.46 10.44
C ASP A 19 2.33 2.28 10.92
N ASN A 20 3.54 1.99 10.40
CA ASN A 20 4.80 2.62 10.79
C ASN A 20 5.37 3.53 9.69
N ASP A 21 5.77 4.75 10.06
CA ASP A 21 6.40 5.72 9.15
C ASP A 21 7.87 5.39 8.84
N GLN A 22 8.50 4.53 9.63
CA GLN A 22 9.88 4.10 9.43
C GLN A 22 10.02 3.01 8.35
N GLY A 23 8.91 2.43 7.89
CA GLY A 23 8.94 1.36 6.89
C GLY A 23 9.64 0.08 7.35
N GLU A 24 9.81 -0.12 8.67
CA GLU A 24 10.52 -1.27 9.25
C GLU A 24 9.85 -2.61 8.92
N ASN A 25 8.53 -2.60 8.73
CA ASN A 25 7.74 -3.78 8.41
C ASN A 25 7.46 -3.93 6.91
N LEU A 26 8.15 -3.20 6.05
CA LEU A 26 7.93 -3.33 4.61
C LEU A 26 8.35 -4.74 4.14
N PRO A 27 7.63 -5.32 3.17
CA PRO A 27 7.96 -6.64 2.68
C PRO A 27 9.40 -6.64 2.13
N PRO A 28 10.27 -7.53 2.64
CA PRO A 28 11.60 -7.70 2.11
C PRO A 28 11.47 -8.25 0.69
N ASP A 29 11.96 -7.51 -0.30
CA ASP A 29 12.10 -7.99 -1.68
C ASP A 29 10.83 -8.60 -2.30
N THR A 30 9.95 -7.76 -2.84
CA THR A 30 8.87 -8.22 -3.75
C THR A 30 8.76 -7.29 -4.97
N PRO A 31 8.67 -7.79 -6.22
CA PRO A 31 9.12 -9.08 -6.80
C PRO A 31 10.36 -8.98 -7.74
N LYS A 32 11.08 -7.85 -7.79
CA LYS A 32 12.31 -7.72 -8.59
C LYS A 32 13.48 -7.32 -7.69
N GLN A 33 14.53 -8.14 -7.65
CA GLN A 33 15.77 -7.84 -6.93
C GLN A 33 16.21 -6.39 -7.21
N GLY A 34 16.35 -5.58 -6.15
CA GLY A 34 16.72 -4.17 -6.24
C GLY A 34 15.56 -3.17 -6.26
N ALA A 35 14.31 -3.62 -6.11
CA ALA A 35 13.16 -2.76 -5.92
C ALA A 35 13.19 -2.06 -4.55
N THR A 36 13.22 -0.73 -4.54
CA THR A 36 13.11 0.07 -3.31
C THR A 36 11.66 0.51 -3.08
N TRP A 37 11.24 0.42 -1.82
CA TRP A 37 10.00 1.02 -1.35
C TRP A 37 10.24 2.51 -1.12
N THR A 38 9.47 3.35 -1.81
CA THR A 38 9.53 4.80 -1.65
C THR A 38 8.24 5.27 -1.02
N TYR A 39 8.35 6.10 0.02
CA TYR A 39 7.18 6.73 0.62
C TYR A 39 6.40 7.50 -0.44
N PHE A 40 5.11 7.19 -0.56
CA PHE A 40 4.21 7.82 -1.52
C PHE A 40 3.30 8.82 -0.82
N LYS A 41 2.56 8.36 0.20
CA LYS A 41 1.67 9.20 1.01
C LYS A 41 1.26 8.50 2.29
N SER A 42 0.62 9.22 3.20
CA SER A 42 -0.05 8.66 4.36
C SER A 42 -1.47 9.18 4.46
N PHE A 43 -2.39 8.39 4.99
CA PHE A 43 -3.77 8.81 5.26
C PHE A 43 -4.25 8.19 6.56
N GLU A 44 -5.26 8.82 7.17
CA GLU A 44 -5.95 8.22 8.31
C GLU A 44 -6.97 7.18 7.83
N SER A 45 -7.11 6.11 8.61
CA SER A 45 -8.13 5.07 8.45
C SER A 45 -9.52 5.69 8.42
N GLY A 46 -10.36 5.20 7.51
CA GLY A 46 -11.71 5.63 7.26
C GLY A 46 -11.94 6.07 5.81
N LEU A 47 -12.55 7.25 5.64
CA LEU A 47 -12.98 7.73 4.32
C LEU A 47 -11.79 8.02 3.38
N GLU A 48 -10.64 8.44 3.93
CA GLU A 48 -9.46 8.80 3.14
C GLU A 48 -8.76 7.59 2.53
N ALA A 49 -8.78 6.43 3.20
CA ALA A 49 -8.23 5.18 2.66
C ALA A 49 -8.95 4.74 1.37
N ARG A 50 -10.28 4.87 1.39
CA ARG A 50 -11.15 4.54 0.24
C ARG A 50 -10.92 5.47 -0.94
N ILE A 51 -10.80 6.78 -0.70
CA ILE A 51 -10.63 7.78 -1.77
C ILE A 51 -9.19 7.78 -2.29
N GLY A 52 -8.22 7.54 -1.41
CA GLY A 52 -6.81 7.70 -1.69
C GLY A 52 -6.21 6.59 -2.54
N ILE A 53 -6.58 5.34 -2.29
CA ILE A 53 -5.99 4.18 -2.96
C ILE A 53 -7.03 3.10 -3.30
N SER A 54 -8.32 3.42 -3.24
CA SER A 54 -9.40 2.45 -3.46
C SER A 54 -9.31 1.23 -2.54
N LEU A 55 -8.98 1.45 -1.27
CA LEU A 55 -8.96 0.39 -0.27
C LEU A 55 -10.42 -0.04 0.00
N GLU A 56 -10.91 -1.03 -0.74
CA GLU A 56 -12.29 -1.52 -0.63
C GLU A 56 -12.55 -2.08 0.77
N ASP A 57 -11.61 -2.88 1.27
CA ASP A 57 -11.66 -3.51 2.59
C ASP A 57 -10.52 -3.04 3.50
N GLU A 58 -10.79 -1.95 4.22
CA GLU A 58 -9.86 -1.42 5.23
C GLU A 58 -9.59 -2.45 6.34
N THR A 59 -10.61 -3.21 6.74
CA THR A 59 -10.49 -4.23 7.79
C THR A 59 -9.47 -5.31 7.42
N GLU A 60 -9.40 -5.69 6.14
CA GLU A 60 -8.41 -6.65 5.64
C GLU A 60 -7.00 -6.07 5.74
N ALA A 61 -6.83 -4.82 5.30
CA ALA A 61 -5.54 -4.13 5.38
C ALA A 61 -5.07 -3.95 6.83
N GLU A 62 -5.96 -3.53 7.74
CA GLU A 62 -5.65 -3.45 9.17
C GLU A 62 -5.27 -4.81 9.75
N THR A 63 -6.00 -5.86 9.38
CA THR A 63 -5.74 -7.22 9.88
C THR A 63 -4.39 -7.74 9.37
N ALA A 64 -4.07 -7.52 8.10
CA ALA A 64 -2.78 -7.89 7.53
C ALA A 64 -1.64 -7.09 8.19
N ILE A 65 -1.78 -5.77 8.33
CA ILE A 65 -0.77 -4.95 8.99
C ILE A 65 -0.57 -5.38 10.45
N LYS A 66 -1.63 -5.74 11.18
CA LYS A 66 -1.50 -6.26 12.55
C LYS A 66 -0.86 -7.64 12.62
N ASN A 67 -1.05 -8.51 11.62
CA ASN A 67 -0.52 -9.89 11.63
C ASN A 67 0.92 -9.98 11.16
N GLN A 68 1.29 -9.25 10.10
CA GLN A 68 2.62 -9.34 9.45
C GLN A 68 3.34 -8.00 9.31
N GLY A 69 2.73 -6.89 9.76
CA GLY A 69 3.31 -5.54 9.74
C GLY A 69 3.07 -4.73 8.46
N TYR A 70 2.56 -5.36 7.40
CA TYR A 70 2.22 -4.70 6.13
C TYR A 70 1.02 -5.33 5.41
N TYR A 71 0.43 -4.58 4.49
CA TYR A 71 -0.57 -5.03 3.51
C TYR A 71 -0.12 -4.64 2.10
N LEU A 72 -0.16 -5.59 1.16
CA LEU A 72 0.13 -5.31 -0.24
C LEU A 72 -1.17 -5.06 -0.98
N HIS A 73 -1.31 -3.85 -1.51
CA HIS A 73 -2.45 -3.47 -2.32
C HIS A 73 -1.99 -3.25 -3.76
N PRO A 74 -2.40 -4.09 -4.73
CA PRO A 74 -2.21 -3.76 -6.12
C PRO A 74 -3.05 -2.53 -6.42
N ARG A 75 -2.44 -1.49 -6.97
CA ARG A 75 -3.15 -0.39 -7.61
C ARG A 75 -3.88 -1.00 -8.79
N GLU A 76 -5.16 -1.31 -8.61
CA GLU A 76 -5.99 -1.63 -9.75
C GLU A 76 -5.87 -0.47 -10.73
N ARG A 77 -5.35 -0.80 -11.92
CA ARG A 77 -5.33 0.12 -13.02
C ARG A 77 -6.81 0.41 -13.27
N LEU A 78 -7.28 1.57 -12.81
CA LEU A 78 -8.45 2.25 -13.37
C LEU A 78 -8.12 2.56 -14.84
N LEU A 79 -7.96 1.50 -15.64
CA LEU A 79 -8.12 1.54 -17.05
C LEU A 79 -9.60 1.83 -17.23
N LYS A 80 -9.91 3.13 -17.30
CA LYS A 80 -10.86 3.55 -18.32
C LYS A 80 -10.43 2.84 -19.59
N ALA A 81 -11.20 1.82 -19.97
CA ALA A 81 -11.46 1.54 -21.36
C ALA A 81 -11.83 2.89 -21.99
N ALA A 82 -10.85 3.52 -22.62
CA ALA A 82 -11.14 4.61 -23.54
C ALA A 82 -11.42 3.93 -24.89
N PRO A 83 -12.53 4.29 -25.57
CA PRO A 83 -13.04 3.63 -26.76
C PRO A 83 -12.11 3.70 -27.97
#